data_AF-A0A327S254-F1
#
_entry.id   AF-A0A327S254-F1
#
_cell.length_a   1.000
_cell.length_b   1.000
_cell.length_c   1.000
_cell.angle_alpha   90.00
_cell.angle_beta   90.00
_cell.angle_gamma   90.00
#
_symmetry.space_group_name_H-M   'P 1'
#
loop_
_entity.id
_entity.type
_entity.pdbx_description
1 polymer ?
#
loop_
_entity_poly.entity_id
_entity_poly.type
_entity_poly.pdbx_seq_one_letter_code
_entity_poly.pdbx_strand_id
1 'polypeptide(L)'
;MKITNYIAVSGYTDHFKLPLPEDSLSFLREYPTDLILLRLSKINAMLFQERDGQNIDLVILKNVIFENVLDRKRFEEIASDYHGVSRLFAAPPLTTLMTNCLQNYVQGSPDLIINTLEFARNLFRTLLIYNQLYYGRFDGKNFESLEAVFKLEVMQQSYLRRGDPLNMVTSMKFAFISKFVTEHQSLKSPAQKYFKEIGLGNPWLFNKFFMEVLTTVTWSANQGKHILELVNMPVGLIREFEFKLGDIDTKDKLSLHMDVIPKPFYFIAEQQAIILDYSFFQYAMEHGFFYSFYQRVLTEDPRFKNFGIFKSYIGMHFFEKYLVGNYLNAIFQNYGHLVIATEKYQDFIVKGSARDIFLIEVKMTDLNPRTLENLDYQEFKTYLDNNFLSSKEKGGKNKGAAQLIRQIEYLGAEDSELLDILDVKSAKRLNIYPIIICSDVNVNIGGVHEYVNASFDDMIGPRRENFESIQPLVILHVDLLIEYFGLLKRKPGMLSEWIKGYVKQNKNLMKQFQNDGGIDNYLKTKRSFASYLAAKDHGDLLSITLKEMESSFKLNVEAYGRESENSCPI
;
A
#
# COMPACT_ATOMS: atom_id res chain seq x y z
N MET A 1 -8.27 6.94 11.03
CA MET A 1 -7.69 5.58 11.07
C MET A 1 -7.56 5.13 12.53
N LYS A 2 -8.38 4.17 12.96
CA LYS A 2 -8.23 3.57 14.29
C LYS A 2 -6.97 2.69 14.32
N ILE A 3 -6.42 2.48 15.53
CA ILE A 3 -5.34 1.52 15.77
C ILE A 3 -5.72 0.21 15.06
N THR A 4 -4.79 -0.44 14.36
CA THR A 4 -5.00 -1.73 13.72
C THR A 4 -5.48 -2.70 14.80
N ASN A 5 -6.80 -2.91 14.87
CA ASN A 5 -7.35 -3.94 15.74
C ASN A 5 -7.05 -5.25 15.04
N TYR A 6 -6.16 -6.05 15.61
CA TYR A 6 -5.88 -7.38 15.08
C TYR A 6 -7.17 -8.19 15.08
N ILE A 7 -7.57 -8.64 13.90
CA ILE A 7 -8.81 -9.36 13.72
C ILE A 7 -8.55 -10.82 14.08
N ALA A 8 -9.22 -11.31 15.12
CA ALA A 8 -9.28 -12.74 15.40
C ALA A 8 -10.17 -13.42 14.35
N VAL A 9 -9.70 -14.51 13.74
CA VAL A 9 -10.41 -15.22 12.67
C VAL A 9 -10.59 -16.69 13.06
N SER A 10 -11.81 -17.20 12.93
CA SER A 10 -12.16 -18.60 13.23
C SER A 10 -11.52 -19.57 12.24
N GLY A 11 -10.92 -20.64 12.76
CA GLY A 11 -10.38 -21.76 11.99
C GLY A 11 -11.31 -22.97 11.93
N TYR A 12 -10.98 -23.92 11.05
CA TYR A 12 -11.75 -25.14 10.83
C TYR A 12 -11.85 -26.03 12.08
N THR A 13 -10.71 -26.28 12.73
CA THR A 13 -10.65 -27.15 13.91
C THR A 13 -11.42 -26.56 15.09
N ASP A 14 -11.33 -25.25 15.30
CA ASP A 14 -12.05 -24.58 16.38
C ASP A 14 -13.56 -24.62 16.16
N HIS A 15 -14.00 -24.48 14.91
CA HIS A 15 -15.42 -24.47 14.56
C HIS A 15 -16.04 -25.86 14.55
N PHE A 16 -15.42 -26.83 13.86
CA PHE A 16 -15.99 -28.18 13.69
C PHE A 16 -15.55 -29.19 14.73
N LYS A 17 -14.55 -28.88 15.57
CA LYS A 17 -13.91 -29.82 16.49
C LYS A 17 -13.35 -31.07 15.77
N LEU A 18 -12.86 -30.87 14.55
CA LEU A 18 -12.25 -31.90 13.70
C LEU A 18 -10.80 -31.53 13.34
N PRO A 19 -9.93 -32.53 13.11
CA PRO A 19 -8.57 -32.26 12.64
C PRO A 19 -8.59 -31.59 11.26
N LEU A 20 -7.58 -30.77 11.01
CA LEU A 20 -7.35 -30.10 9.72
C LEU A 20 -7.13 -31.19 8.65
N PRO A 21 -7.87 -31.20 7.52
CA PRO A 21 -7.68 -32.19 6.48
C PRO A 21 -6.27 -32.11 5.87
N GLU A 22 -5.70 -33.26 5.47
CA GLU A 22 -4.37 -33.31 4.82
C GLU A 22 -4.36 -32.49 3.51
N ASP A 23 -5.42 -32.63 2.72
CA ASP A 23 -5.62 -31.84 1.51
C ASP A 23 -6.56 -30.66 1.77
N SER A 24 -5.99 -29.46 1.75
CA SER A 24 -6.70 -28.19 1.98
C SER A 24 -7.82 -27.91 0.98
N LEU A 25 -7.78 -28.51 -0.21
CA LEU A 25 -8.80 -28.36 -1.25
C LEU A 25 -9.73 -29.57 -1.38
N SER A 26 -9.61 -30.57 -0.50
CA SER A 26 -10.37 -31.84 -0.59
C SER A 26 -11.86 -31.66 -0.80
N PHE A 27 -12.48 -30.66 -0.16
CA PHE A 27 -13.91 -30.38 -0.31
C PHE A 27 -14.28 -29.63 -1.58
N LEU A 28 -13.33 -29.01 -2.30
CA LEU A 28 -13.62 -28.17 -3.46
C LEU A 28 -13.18 -28.75 -4.82
N ARG A 29 -12.41 -29.84 -4.84
CA ARG A 29 -11.82 -30.40 -6.08
C ARG A 29 -12.83 -30.82 -7.15
N GLU A 30 -14.05 -31.14 -6.77
CA GLU A 30 -15.09 -31.57 -7.71
C GLU A 30 -15.83 -30.40 -8.38
N TYR A 31 -15.67 -29.16 -7.88
CA TYR A 31 -16.38 -28.01 -8.42
C TYR A 31 -15.54 -27.23 -9.41
N PRO A 32 -16.16 -26.61 -10.43
CA PRO A 32 -15.46 -25.75 -11.38
C PRO A 32 -14.79 -24.57 -10.67
N THR A 33 -13.54 -24.30 -11.02
CA THR A 33 -12.78 -23.18 -10.42
C THR A 33 -13.49 -21.85 -10.63
N ASP A 34 -14.07 -21.61 -11.81
CA ASP A 34 -14.78 -20.38 -12.15
C ASP A 34 -15.95 -20.11 -11.18
N LEU A 35 -16.70 -21.15 -10.81
CA LEU A 35 -17.79 -21.05 -9.82
C LEU A 35 -17.26 -20.69 -8.44
N ILE A 36 -16.14 -21.29 -8.03
CA ILE A 36 -15.49 -20.97 -6.76
C ILE A 36 -15.04 -19.51 -6.76
N LEU A 37 -14.34 -19.06 -7.81
CA LEU A 37 -13.86 -17.68 -7.94
C LEU A 37 -15.00 -16.65 -7.95
N LEU A 38 -16.13 -16.97 -8.60
CA LEU A 38 -17.35 -16.14 -8.54
C LEU A 38 -17.85 -15.94 -7.11
N ARG A 39 -17.87 -17.00 -6.28
CA ARG A 39 -18.25 -16.87 -4.87
C ARG A 39 -17.22 -16.08 -4.08
N LEU A 40 -15.94 -16.42 -4.21
CA LEU A 40 -14.87 -15.79 -3.45
C LEU A 40 -14.72 -14.29 -3.76
N SER A 41 -14.83 -13.89 -5.03
CA SER A 41 -14.79 -12.48 -5.44
C SER A 41 -15.98 -11.68 -4.90
N LYS A 42 -17.19 -12.27 -4.86
CA LYS A 42 -18.35 -11.67 -4.19
C LYS A 42 -18.10 -11.44 -2.70
N ILE A 43 -17.44 -12.38 -2.00
CA ILE A 43 -17.06 -12.22 -0.60
C ILE A 43 -16.06 -11.07 -0.44
N ASN A 44 -14.99 -11.03 -1.25
CA ASN A 44 -14.02 -9.94 -1.23
C ASN A 44 -14.67 -8.57 -1.51
N ALA A 45 -15.60 -8.49 -2.45
CA ALA A 45 -16.36 -7.28 -2.72
C ALA A 45 -17.16 -6.80 -1.51
N MET A 46 -17.82 -7.72 -0.79
CA MET A 46 -18.55 -7.38 0.43
C MET A 46 -17.62 -6.94 1.57
N LEU A 47 -16.49 -7.63 1.76
CA LEU A 47 -15.47 -7.25 2.75
C LEU A 47 -14.86 -5.88 2.45
N PHE A 48 -14.63 -5.57 1.18
CA PHE A 48 -14.14 -4.26 0.75
C PHE A 48 -15.15 -3.14 1.06
N GLN A 49 -16.45 -3.41 0.95
CA GLN A 49 -17.53 -2.47 1.25
C GLN A 49 -17.86 -2.37 2.75
N GLU A 50 -17.26 -3.21 3.58
CA GLU A 50 -17.51 -3.23 5.02
C GLU A 50 -17.10 -1.89 5.63
N ARG A 51 -18.08 -1.19 6.22
CA ARG A 51 -17.81 0.05 6.97
C ARG A 51 -17.42 -0.29 8.40
N ASP A 52 -16.56 0.54 8.98
CA ASP A 52 -16.05 0.41 10.34
C ASP A 52 -17.12 -0.03 11.35
N GLY A 53 -16.94 -1.21 11.94
CA GLY A 53 -17.78 -1.73 13.03
C GLY A 53 -19.01 -2.53 12.61
N GLN A 54 -19.26 -2.73 11.32
CA GLN A 54 -20.35 -3.60 10.85
C GLN A 54 -19.83 -5.01 10.60
N ASN A 55 -20.13 -5.96 11.48
CA ASN A 55 -19.84 -7.36 11.20
C ASN A 55 -20.76 -7.89 10.09
N ILE A 56 -20.21 -8.04 8.88
CA ILE A 56 -20.96 -8.52 7.70
C ILE A 56 -20.92 -10.04 7.52
N ASP A 57 -20.31 -10.80 8.43
CA ASP A 57 -20.11 -12.24 8.25
C ASP A 57 -21.44 -12.99 8.09
N LEU A 58 -22.46 -12.65 8.88
CA LEU A 58 -23.79 -13.25 8.74
C LEU A 58 -24.46 -12.88 7.41
N VAL A 59 -24.18 -11.70 6.88
CA VAL A 59 -24.68 -11.25 5.57
C VAL A 59 -23.99 -12.03 4.46
N ILE A 60 -22.68 -12.23 4.54
CA ILE A 60 -21.89 -13.05 3.59
C ILE A 60 -22.38 -14.51 3.62
N LEU A 61 -22.52 -15.10 4.82
CA LEU A 61 -23.04 -16.46 4.98
C LEU A 61 -24.37 -16.63 4.26
N LYS A 62 -25.31 -15.71 4.50
CA LYS A 62 -26.65 -15.78 3.94
C LYS A 62 -26.69 -15.52 2.43
N ASN A 63 -26.01 -14.49 1.96
CA ASN A 63 -26.20 -13.94 0.60
C ASN A 63 -25.15 -14.43 -0.41
N VAL A 64 -24.10 -15.13 0.05
CA VAL A 64 -23.03 -15.64 -0.81
C VAL A 64 -22.82 -17.14 -0.62
N ILE A 65 -22.58 -17.58 0.61
CA ILE A 65 -22.28 -19.00 0.88
C ILE A 65 -23.52 -19.86 0.66
N PHE A 66 -24.62 -19.53 1.34
CA PHE A 66 -25.90 -20.26 1.26
C PHE A 66 -26.89 -19.59 0.31
N GLU A 67 -26.38 -18.88 -0.71
CA GLU A 67 -27.21 -18.28 -1.75
C GLU A 67 -28.02 -19.38 -2.47
N ASN A 68 -29.34 -19.18 -2.59
CA ASN A 68 -30.28 -20.12 -3.22
C ASN A 68 -30.46 -21.47 -2.50
N VAL A 69 -30.07 -21.57 -1.22
CA VAL A 69 -30.38 -22.74 -0.39
C VAL A 69 -31.76 -22.56 0.24
N LEU A 70 -32.73 -23.40 -0.15
CA LEU A 70 -34.11 -23.34 0.35
C LEU A 70 -34.24 -23.75 1.83
N ASP A 71 -33.36 -24.64 2.31
CA ASP A 71 -33.35 -25.10 3.69
C ASP A 71 -32.62 -24.11 4.62
N ARG A 72 -33.38 -23.16 5.18
CA ARG A 72 -32.86 -22.13 6.09
C ARG A 72 -32.38 -22.66 7.44
N LYS A 73 -32.83 -23.85 7.87
CA LYS A 73 -32.50 -24.37 9.21
C LYS A 73 -31.00 -24.52 9.43
N ARG A 74 -30.27 -24.92 8.39
CA ARG A 74 -28.81 -25.12 8.47
C ARG A 74 -28.02 -23.82 8.53
N PHE A 75 -28.50 -22.77 7.85
CA PHE A 75 -27.95 -21.43 8.01
C PHE A 75 -28.18 -20.95 9.44
N GLU A 76 -29.37 -21.19 9.99
CA GLU A 76 -29.73 -20.82 11.37
C GLU A 76 -28.84 -21.54 12.39
N GLU A 77 -28.49 -22.81 12.18
CA GLU A 77 -27.53 -23.55 13.03
C GLU A 77 -26.14 -22.88 13.06
N ILE A 78 -25.56 -22.58 11.89
CA ILE A 78 -24.23 -21.93 11.83
C ILE A 78 -24.30 -20.51 12.41
N ALA A 79 -25.40 -19.79 12.14
CA ALA A 79 -25.60 -18.45 12.65
C ALA A 79 -25.81 -18.42 14.17
N SER A 80 -26.46 -19.44 14.77
CA SER A 80 -26.68 -19.50 16.22
C SER A 80 -25.39 -19.74 17.00
N ASP A 81 -24.45 -20.47 16.42
CA ASP A 81 -23.13 -20.74 17.02
C ASP A 81 -22.17 -19.54 16.86
N TYR A 82 -22.54 -18.55 16.05
CA TYR A 82 -21.73 -17.38 15.79
C TYR A 82 -21.97 -16.26 16.82
N HIS A 83 -21.05 -16.12 17.78
CA HIS A 83 -21.14 -15.11 18.84
C HIS A 83 -20.45 -13.78 18.51
N GLY A 84 -19.95 -13.59 17.29
CA GLY A 84 -19.33 -12.32 16.86
C GLY A 84 -17.98 -11.97 17.50
N VAL A 85 -17.38 -12.87 18.27
CA VAL A 85 -16.09 -12.66 18.96
C VAL A 85 -14.89 -12.77 17.98
N SER A 86 -15.03 -13.57 16.92
CA SER A 86 -14.04 -13.71 15.86
C SER A 86 -14.72 -13.62 14.49
N ARG A 87 -13.97 -13.33 13.44
CA ARG A 87 -14.46 -13.27 12.06
C ARG A 87 -14.46 -14.64 11.40
N LEU A 88 -15.44 -14.88 10.54
CA LEU A 88 -15.51 -16.06 9.69
C LEU A 88 -14.81 -15.83 8.35
N PHE A 89 -14.81 -14.59 7.87
CA PHE A 89 -14.21 -14.23 6.58
C PHE A 89 -13.14 -13.17 6.79
N ALA A 90 -12.00 -13.36 6.13
CA ALA A 90 -10.94 -12.39 6.05
C ALA A 90 -10.36 -12.42 4.63
N ALA A 91 -10.09 -11.26 4.07
CA ALA A 91 -9.64 -11.14 2.69
C ALA A 91 -8.25 -11.77 2.41
N PRO A 92 -7.28 -11.76 3.35
CA PRO A 92 -6.00 -12.45 3.15
C PRO A 92 -6.12 -13.97 2.87
N PRO A 93 -6.74 -14.80 3.74
CA PRO A 93 -6.92 -16.23 3.47
C PRO A 93 -7.81 -16.50 2.24
N LEU A 94 -8.80 -15.64 1.96
CA LEU A 94 -9.61 -15.74 0.73
C LEU A 94 -8.75 -15.66 -0.52
N THR A 95 -7.78 -14.76 -0.55
CA THR A 95 -6.92 -14.60 -1.72
C THR A 95 -5.93 -15.76 -1.85
N THR A 96 -5.43 -16.30 -0.73
CA THR A 96 -4.64 -17.53 -0.76
C THR A 96 -5.45 -18.71 -1.29
N LEU A 97 -6.75 -18.81 -0.93
CA LEU A 97 -7.64 -19.81 -1.49
C LEU A 97 -7.84 -19.62 -3.00
N MET A 98 -8.12 -18.40 -3.47
CA MET A 98 -8.21 -18.10 -4.91
C MET A 98 -6.94 -18.54 -5.66
N THR A 99 -5.76 -18.23 -5.12
CA THR A 99 -4.47 -18.61 -5.71
C THR A 99 -4.34 -20.13 -5.84
N ASN A 100 -4.70 -20.87 -4.79
CA ASN A 100 -4.63 -22.33 -4.81
C ASN A 100 -5.69 -22.97 -5.72
N CYS A 101 -6.88 -22.39 -5.83
CA CYS A 101 -7.91 -22.80 -6.79
C CYS A 101 -7.48 -22.56 -8.24
N LEU A 102 -6.77 -21.46 -8.52
CA LEU A 102 -6.18 -21.18 -9.82
C LEU A 102 -5.05 -22.17 -10.13
N GLN A 103 -4.16 -22.45 -9.17
CA GLN A 103 -3.08 -23.43 -9.34
C GLN A 103 -3.61 -24.85 -9.61
N ASN A 104 -4.76 -25.21 -9.03
CA ASN A 104 -5.42 -26.50 -9.19
C ASN A 104 -6.69 -26.34 -10.04
N TYR A 105 -6.56 -25.67 -11.19
CA TYR A 105 -7.70 -25.30 -12.02
C TYR A 105 -8.54 -26.53 -12.42
N VAL A 106 -9.84 -26.46 -12.16
CA VAL A 106 -10.83 -27.47 -12.55
C VAL A 106 -11.78 -26.84 -13.55
N GLN A 107 -11.76 -27.35 -14.79
CA GLN A 107 -12.64 -26.88 -15.85
C GLN A 107 -14.08 -27.32 -15.57
N GLY A 108 -15.03 -26.41 -15.80
CA GLY A 108 -16.45 -26.73 -15.71
C GLY A 108 -16.93 -27.64 -16.84
N SER A 109 -17.83 -28.57 -16.51
CA SER A 109 -18.60 -29.33 -17.50
C SER A 109 -20.01 -28.73 -17.63
N PRO A 110 -20.54 -28.51 -18.85
CA PRO A 110 -21.92 -28.05 -19.06
C PRO A 110 -22.99 -28.94 -18.41
N ASP A 111 -22.69 -30.23 -18.25
CA ASP A 111 -23.63 -31.23 -17.71
C ASP A 111 -23.52 -31.40 -16.18
N LEU A 112 -22.61 -30.66 -15.52
CA LEU A 112 -22.41 -30.81 -14.08
C LEU A 112 -23.60 -30.23 -13.31
N ILE A 113 -24.36 -31.11 -12.66
CA ILE A 113 -25.43 -30.73 -11.74
C ILE A 113 -24.81 -30.51 -10.35
N ILE A 114 -24.85 -29.27 -9.87
CA ILE A 114 -24.27 -28.89 -8.58
C ILE A 114 -25.35 -28.92 -7.50
N ASN A 115 -25.15 -29.76 -6.49
CA ASN A 115 -25.93 -29.71 -5.26
C ASN A 115 -25.57 -28.44 -4.49
N THR A 116 -26.44 -27.43 -4.54
CA THR A 116 -26.16 -26.09 -3.99
C THR A 116 -25.89 -26.10 -2.49
N LEU A 117 -26.58 -26.96 -1.74
CA LEU A 117 -26.37 -27.08 -0.28
C LEU A 117 -25.02 -27.72 0.05
N GLU A 118 -24.64 -28.74 -0.69
CA GLU A 118 -23.35 -29.43 -0.51
C GLU A 118 -22.18 -28.53 -0.87
N PHE A 119 -22.27 -27.87 -2.03
CA PHE A 119 -21.31 -26.85 -2.45
C PHE A 119 -21.14 -25.74 -1.41
N ALA A 120 -22.24 -25.19 -0.89
CA ALA A 120 -22.20 -24.16 0.15
C ALA A 120 -21.46 -24.62 1.41
N ARG A 121 -21.72 -25.85 1.87
CA ARG A 121 -21.05 -26.44 3.04
C ARG A 121 -19.56 -26.66 2.78
N ASN A 122 -19.23 -27.20 1.62
CA ASN A 122 -17.86 -27.49 1.22
C ASN A 122 -17.04 -26.20 1.09
N LEU A 123 -17.61 -25.17 0.46
CA LEU A 123 -17.00 -23.84 0.39
C LEU A 123 -16.76 -23.25 1.77
N PHE A 124 -17.76 -23.28 2.66
CA PHE A 124 -17.60 -22.76 4.03
C PHE A 124 -16.51 -23.50 4.82
N ARG A 125 -16.47 -24.83 4.73
CA ARG A 125 -15.40 -25.64 5.35
C ARG A 125 -14.03 -25.24 4.84
N THR A 126 -13.86 -25.15 3.52
CA THR A 126 -12.58 -24.77 2.93
C THR A 126 -12.16 -23.35 3.31
N LEU A 127 -13.09 -22.40 3.44
CA LEU A 127 -12.78 -21.06 3.94
C LEU A 127 -12.18 -21.09 5.35
N LEU A 128 -12.77 -21.85 6.27
CA LEU A 128 -12.25 -22.00 7.62
C LEU A 128 -10.92 -22.75 7.66
N ILE A 129 -10.68 -23.70 6.74
CA ILE A 129 -9.38 -24.36 6.58
C ILE A 129 -8.32 -23.32 6.21
N TYR A 130 -8.62 -22.46 5.24
CA TYR A 130 -7.67 -21.44 4.80
C TYR A 130 -7.44 -20.33 5.83
N ASN A 131 -8.44 -19.98 6.64
CA ASN A 131 -8.23 -19.12 7.81
C ASN A 131 -7.18 -19.74 8.75
N GLN A 132 -7.37 -21.02 9.11
CA GLN A 132 -6.47 -21.72 10.03
C GLN A 132 -5.07 -21.90 9.42
N LEU A 133 -4.96 -22.29 8.15
CA LEU A 133 -3.68 -22.43 7.46
C LEU A 133 -2.95 -21.09 7.36
N TYR A 134 -3.66 -20.02 7.01
CA TYR A 134 -3.05 -18.70 6.82
C TYR A 134 -2.59 -18.11 8.15
N TYR A 135 -3.45 -18.11 9.18
CA TYR A 135 -3.16 -17.52 10.48
C TYR A 135 -2.33 -18.44 11.39
N GLY A 136 -2.36 -19.75 11.18
CA GLY A 136 -1.54 -20.73 11.89
C GLY A 136 -0.05 -20.72 11.52
N ARG A 137 0.36 -19.93 10.50
CA ARG A 137 1.78 -19.71 10.16
C ARG A 137 2.55 -18.91 11.22
N PHE A 138 1.83 -18.26 12.13
CA PHE A 138 2.45 -17.55 13.24
C PHE A 138 2.81 -18.55 14.35
N ASP A 139 4.09 -18.89 14.44
CA ASP A 139 4.67 -19.83 15.42
C ASP A 139 5.01 -19.17 16.78
N GLY A 140 4.73 -17.88 16.92
CA GLY A 140 5.39 -17.01 17.91
C GLY A 140 5.09 -17.37 19.36
N LYS A 141 6.15 -17.79 20.07
CA LYS A 141 6.19 -17.84 21.55
C LYS A 141 6.51 -16.47 22.18
N ASN A 142 6.98 -15.49 21.39
CA ASN A 142 7.29 -14.14 21.86
C ASN A 142 6.66 -13.06 20.98
N PHE A 143 5.51 -12.57 21.40
CA PHE A 143 4.75 -11.50 20.74
C PHE A 143 5.36 -10.10 20.94
N GLU A 144 6.36 -9.96 21.81
CA GLU A 144 7.02 -8.70 22.15
C GLU A 144 8.35 -8.54 21.39
N SER A 145 8.32 -8.78 20.08
CA SER A 145 9.47 -8.63 19.18
C SER A 145 9.11 -7.92 17.87
N LEU A 146 10.10 -7.33 17.20
CA LEU A 146 9.90 -6.72 15.88
C LEU A 146 9.48 -7.77 14.83
N GLU A 147 10.01 -8.99 14.93
CA GLU A 147 9.59 -10.11 14.08
C GLU A 147 8.11 -10.43 14.25
N ALA A 148 7.63 -10.49 15.50
CA ALA A 148 6.22 -10.74 15.78
C ALA A 148 5.33 -9.62 15.22
N VAL A 149 5.72 -8.35 15.42
CA VAL A 149 4.99 -7.20 14.87
C VAL A 149 4.94 -7.27 13.34
N PHE A 150 6.08 -7.55 12.70
CA PHE A 150 6.16 -7.74 11.25
C PHE A 150 5.22 -8.84 10.77
N LYS A 151 5.34 -10.06 11.32
CA LYS A 151 4.50 -11.20 10.92
C LYS A 151 3.01 -10.87 11.10
N LEU A 152 2.63 -10.30 12.25
CA LEU A 152 1.24 -9.92 12.54
C LEU A 152 0.70 -8.89 11.54
N GLU A 153 1.43 -7.79 11.29
CA GLU A 153 0.97 -6.76 10.35
C GLU A 153 0.92 -7.24 8.89
N VAL A 154 1.90 -8.05 8.47
CA VAL A 154 1.91 -8.63 7.12
C VAL A 154 0.75 -9.61 6.94
N MET A 155 0.43 -10.41 7.96
CA MET A 155 -0.71 -11.32 7.93
C MET A 155 -2.05 -10.57 7.85
N GLN A 156 -2.19 -9.41 8.48
CA GLN A 156 -3.37 -8.54 8.32
C GLN A 156 -3.43 -7.89 6.93
N GLN A 157 -2.36 -7.94 6.13
CA GLN A 157 -2.22 -7.30 4.83
C GLN A 157 -2.56 -5.80 4.85
N SER A 158 -2.22 -5.12 5.95
CA SER A 158 -2.44 -3.68 6.10
C SER A 158 -1.68 -2.83 5.08
N TYR A 159 -0.76 -3.40 4.30
CA TYR A 159 -0.11 -2.71 3.18
C TYR A 159 -0.97 -2.70 1.90
N LEU A 160 -1.85 -3.69 1.74
CA LEU A 160 -2.71 -3.86 0.56
C LEU A 160 -4.15 -3.44 0.82
N ARG A 161 -4.62 -3.59 2.07
CA ARG A 161 -6.06 -3.51 2.43
C ARG A 161 -6.38 -2.33 3.34
N ARG A 162 -5.72 -1.20 3.14
CA ARG A 162 -6.07 0.06 3.83
C ARG A 162 -7.35 0.64 3.23
N GLY A 163 -8.24 1.12 4.09
CA GLY A 163 -9.56 1.64 3.70
C GLY A 163 -9.55 2.94 2.87
N ASP A 164 -10.73 3.53 2.74
CA ASP A 164 -11.12 4.62 1.82
C ASP A 164 -10.09 5.74 1.54
N PRO A 165 -9.32 6.28 2.51
CA PRO A 165 -8.38 7.37 2.22
C PRO A 165 -7.29 6.97 1.22
N LEU A 166 -6.88 5.69 1.20
CA LEU A 166 -5.77 5.26 0.35
C LEU A 166 -6.14 5.19 -1.13
N ASN A 167 -7.38 4.81 -1.46
CA ASN A 167 -7.86 4.83 -2.85
C ASN A 167 -7.79 6.25 -3.44
N MET A 168 -8.15 7.26 -2.64
CA MET A 168 -8.07 8.66 -3.07
C MET A 168 -6.62 9.14 -3.18
N VAL A 169 -5.76 8.80 -2.21
CA VAL A 169 -4.33 9.16 -2.25
C VAL A 169 -3.64 8.52 -3.46
N THR A 170 -3.94 7.25 -3.77
CA THR A 170 -3.44 6.58 -4.97
C THR A 170 -3.91 7.30 -6.23
N SER A 171 -5.17 7.72 -6.31
CA SER A 171 -5.66 8.51 -7.45
C SER A 171 -5.00 9.87 -7.58
N MET A 172 -4.76 10.58 -6.47
CA MET A 172 -4.01 11.83 -6.45
C MET A 172 -2.58 11.60 -6.96
N LYS A 173 -1.90 10.57 -6.47
CA LYS A 173 -0.57 10.16 -6.93
C LYS A 173 -0.57 9.85 -8.43
N PHE A 174 -1.58 9.14 -8.91
CA PHE A 174 -1.71 8.82 -10.33
C PHE A 174 -1.99 10.05 -11.20
N ALA A 175 -2.63 11.10 -10.68
CA ALA A 175 -2.74 12.38 -11.38
C ALA A 175 -1.35 12.98 -11.68
N PHE A 176 -0.42 12.92 -10.71
CA PHE A 176 0.97 13.31 -10.93
C PHE A 176 1.68 12.38 -11.91
N ILE A 177 1.48 11.06 -11.83
CA ILE A 177 2.04 10.10 -12.80
C ILE A 177 1.57 10.47 -14.22
N SER A 178 0.27 10.69 -14.39
CA SER A 178 -0.36 11.04 -15.65
C SER A 178 0.27 12.31 -16.24
N LYS A 179 0.36 13.37 -15.43
CA LYS A 179 0.99 14.62 -15.84
C LYS A 179 2.45 14.43 -16.20
N PHE A 180 3.22 13.74 -15.35
CA PHE A 180 4.63 13.45 -15.57
C PHE A 180 4.86 12.72 -16.89
N VAL A 181 4.19 11.59 -17.14
CA VAL A 181 4.42 10.82 -18.37
C VAL A 181 3.98 11.57 -19.63
N THR A 182 3.01 12.50 -19.54
CA THR A 182 2.59 13.32 -20.69
C THR A 182 3.54 14.46 -21.05
N GLU A 183 4.30 14.98 -20.07
CA GLU A 183 5.18 16.14 -20.27
C GLU A 183 6.65 15.76 -20.33
N HIS A 184 7.02 14.64 -19.72
CA HIS A 184 8.39 14.21 -19.63
C HIS A 184 8.94 13.84 -21.03
N GLN A 185 9.98 14.55 -21.47
CA GLN A 185 10.57 14.45 -22.81
C GLN A 185 10.83 13.00 -23.26
N SER A 186 11.41 12.18 -22.36
CA SER A 186 11.75 10.79 -22.66
C SER A 186 10.57 9.80 -22.68
N LEU A 187 9.44 10.15 -22.05
CA LEU A 187 8.34 9.22 -21.79
C LEU A 187 7.05 9.57 -22.53
N LYS A 188 6.90 10.81 -23.00
CA LYS A 188 5.69 11.29 -23.70
C LYS A 188 5.27 10.42 -24.88
N SER A 189 6.17 10.18 -25.82
CA SER A 189 5.85 9.36 -27.00
C SER A 189 5.58 7.88 -26.65
N PRO A 190 6.40 7.21 -25.82
CA PRO A 190 6.07 5.88 -25.32
C PRO A 190 4.71 5.83 -24.62
N ALA A 191 4.39 6.81 -23.77
CA ALA A 191 3.11 6.88 -23.06
C ALA A 191 1.94 6.96 -24.04
N GLN A 192 2.02 7.82 -25.06
CA GLN A 192 1.00 7.90 -26.12
C GLN A 192 0.78 6.57 -26.83
N LYS A 193 1.86 5.85 -27.17
CA LYS A 193 1.79 4.53 -27.78
C LYS A 193 1.10 3.52 -26.85
N TYR A 194 1.57 3.43 -25.61
CA TYR A 194 1.03 2.51 -24.61
C TYR A 194 -0.46 2.72 -24.36
N PHE A 195 -0.89 3.95 -24.08
CA PHE A 195 -2.29 4.22 -23.79
C PHE A 195 -3.19 3.94 -25.00
N LYS A 196 -2.73 4.25 -26.23
CA LYS A 196 -3.44 3.87 -27.45
C LYS A 196 -3.60 2.34 -27.58
N GLU A 197 -2.56 1.56 -27.28
CA GLU A 197 -2.60 0.09 -27.37
C GLU A 197 -3.59 -0.54 -26.39
N ILE A 198 -3.72 0.00 -25.17
CA ILE A 198 -4.70 -0.47 -24.18
C ILE A 198 -6.09 0.17 -24.34
N GLY A 199 -6.31 0.93 -25.41
CA GLY A 199 -7.62 1.52 -25.75
C GLY A 199 -7.99 2.75 -24.92
N LEU A 200 -7.02 3.51 -24.43
CA LEU A 200 -7.20 4.74 -23.66
C LEU A 200 -6.69 5.97 -24.42
N GLY A 201 -7.50 7.04 -24.45
CA GLY A 201 -7.15 8.29 -25.12
C GLY A 201 -6.13 9.16 -24.39
N ASN A 202 -5.84 8.92 -23.11
CA ASN A 202 -4.79 9.59 -22.34
C ASN A 202 -4.51 8.83 -21.02
N PRO A 203 -3.43 9.16 -20.29
CA PRO A 203 -3.10 8.48 -19.04
C PRO A 203 -4.12 8.69 -17.93
N TRP A 204 -4.77 9.85 -17.86
CA TRP A 204 -5.74 10.14 -16.81
C TRP A 204 -6.94 9.18 -16.84
N LEU A 205 -7.35 8.75 -18.03
CA LEU A 205 -8.44 7.76 -18.19
C LEU A 205 -8.13 6.40 -17.53
N PHE A 206 -6.86 6.08 -17.33
CA PHE A 206 -6.45 4.87 -16.61
C PHE A 206 -6.95 4.90 -15.15
N ASN A 207 -6.59 5.94 -14.41
CA ASN A 207 -7.04 6.10 -13.02
C ASN A 207 -8.55 6.36 -12.94
N LYS A 208 -9.10 7.13 -13.88
CA LYS A 208 -10.53 7.39 -13.94
C LYS A 208 -11.35 6.09 -14.01
N PHE A 209 -10.93 5.13 -14.84
CA PHE A 209 -11.58 3.82 -14.92
C PHE A 209 -11.65 3.10 -13.57
N PHE A 210 -10.53 2.96 -12.86
CA PHE A 210 -10.52 2.30 -11.55
C PHE A 210 -11.39 3.06 -10.53
N MET A 211 -11.36 4.39 -10.57
CA MET A 211 -12.20 5.23 -9.71
C MET A 211 -13.70 5.09 -9.97
N GLU A 212 -14.12 4.96 -11.22
CA GLU A 212 -15.53 4.74 -11.58
C GLU A 212 -16.04 3.38 -11.12
N VAL A 213 -15.19 2.36 -11.28
CA VAL A 213 -15.49 1.02 -10.78
C VAL A 213 -15.61 1.05 -9.24
N LEU A 214 -14.68 1.71 -8.54
CA LEU A 214 -14.72 1.86 -7.07
C LEU A 214 -15.92 2.67 -6.58
N THR A 215 -16.21 3.80 -7.22
CA THR A 215 -17.37 4.65 -6.85
C THR A 215 -18.68 3.94 -7.09
N THR A 216 -18.78 3.11 -8.14
CA THR A 216 -19.98 2.28 -8.36
C THR A 216 -20.19 1.31 -7.20
N VAL A 217 -19.13 0.68 -6.69
CA VAL A 217 -19.29 -0.39 -5.69
C VAL A 217 -19.42 0.13 -4.27
N THR A 218 -19.02 1.37 -3.97
CA THR A 218 -19.20 1.93 -2.61
C THR A 218 -20.67 2.26 -2.27
N TRP A 219 -21.57 2.21 -3.26
CA TRP A 219 -23.00 2.44 -3.06
C TRP A 219 -23.65 1.18 -2.45
N SER A 220 -24.44 1.35 -1.39
CA SER A 220 -25.06 0.23 -0.66
C SER A 220 -25.96 -0.65 -1.54
N ALA A 221 -26.58 -0.08 -2.57
CA ALA A 221 -27.38 -0.82 -3.56
C ALA A 221 -26.54 -1.82 -4.39
N ASN A 222 -25.22 -1.64 -4.45
CA ASN A 222 -24.28 -2.47 -5.20
C ASN A 222 -23.49 -3.42 -4.27
N GLN A 223 -24.04 -3.76 -3.10
CA GLN A 223 -23.37 -4.67 -2.17
C GLN A 223 -23.00 -6.00 -2.83
N GLY A 224 -21.72 -6.39 -2.77
CA GLY A 224 -21.19 -7.60 -3.40
C GLY A 224 -21.09 -7.54 -4.93
N LYS A 225 -21.29 -6.38 -5.56
CA LYS A 225 -21.06 -6.23 -7.01
C LYS A 225 -19.58 -6.48 -7.31
N HIS A 226 -19.30 -7.47 -8.14
CA HIS A 226 -17.94 -7.89 -8.51
C HIS A 226 -17.82 -8.28 -9.99
N ILE A 227 -18.93 -8.39 -10.71
CA ILE A 227 -18.97 -8.67 -12.15
C ILE A 227 -19.02 -7.33 -12.89
N LEU A 228 -18.15 -7.20 -13.90
CA LEU A 228 -18.11 -6.12 -14.87
C LEU A 228 -18.70 -6.61 -16.19
N GLU A 229 -19.77 -5.94 -16.61
CA GLU A 229 -20.29 -6.04 -17.98
C GLU A 229 -19.42 -5.14 -18.87
N LEU A 230 -18.74 -5.73 -19.85
CA LEU A 230 -17.69 -5.04 -20.61
C LEU A 230 -18.21 -4.13 -21.73
N VAL A 231 -19.54 -4.06 -21.89
CA VAL A 231 -20.18 -3.20 -22.88
C VAL A 231 -19.83 -1.74 -22.57
N ASN A 232 -19.17 -1.08 -23.54
CA ASN A 232 -18.63 0.28 -23.42
C ASN A 232 -17.46 0.45 -22.42
N MET A 233 -16.84 -0.63 -21.94
CA MET A 233 -15.62 -0.53 -21.11
C MET A 233 -14.34 -0.56 -21.97
N PRO A 234 -13.22 0.00 -21.48
CA PRO A 234 -11.93 -0.11 -22.15
C PRO A 234 -11.37 -1.55 -22.00
N VAL A 235 -11.85 -2.48 -22.84
CA VAL A 235 -11.49 -3.91 -22.76
C VAL A 235 -9.97 -4.13 -22.82
N GLY A 236 -9.24 -3.31 -23.59
CA GLY A 236 -7.77 -3.37 -23.66
C GLY A 236 -7.10 -3.17 -22.31
N LEU A 237 -7.57 -2.21 -21.50
CA LEU A 237 -7.09 -2.00 -20.13
C LEU A 237 -7.38 -3.21 -19.24
N ILE A 238 -8.61 -3.74 -19.30
CA ILE A 238 -9.00 -4.88 -18.46
C ILE A 238 -8.18 -6.12 -18.82
N ARG A 239 -7.93 -6.35 -20.12
CA ARG A 239 -7.08 -7.44 -20.65
C ARG A 239 -5.61 -7.28 -20.30
N GLU A 240 -5.12 -6.06 -20.12
CA GLU A 240 -3.74 -5.81 -19.68
C GLU A 240 -3.50 -6.30 -18.25
N PHE A 241 -4.51 -6.18 -17.39
CA PHE A 241 -4.49 -6.57 -15.98
C PHE A 241 -5.31 -7.84 -15.69
N GLU A 242 -5.49 -8.68 -16.71
CA GLU A 242 -6.20 -9.96 -16.63
C GLU A 242 -5.28 -11.09 -16.16
N PHE A 243 -5.77 -11.91 -15.24
CA PHE A 243 -5.20 -13.22 -14.93
C PHE A 243 -5.58 -14.23 -16.02
N LYS A 244 -4.58 -14.73 -16.77
CA LYS A 244 -4.81 -15.68 -17.86
C LYS A 244 -4.47 -17.08 -17.42
N LEU A 245 -5.30 -18.07 -17.77
CA LEU A 245 -5.03 -19.46 -17.42
C LEU A 245 -3.71 -19.98 -17.99
N GLY A 246 -3.31 -19.52 -19.19
CA GLY A 246 -2.00 -19.86 -19.76
C GLY A 246 -0.81 -19.35 -18.94
N ASP A 247 -1.00 -18.44 -17.99
CA ASP A 247 0.05 -18.04 -17.04
C ASP A 247 0.39 -19.17 -16.04
N ILE A 248 -0.54 -20.11 -15.82
CA ILE A 248 -0.41 -21.23 -14.88
C ILE A 248 0.48 -22.33 -15.47
N ASP A 249 0.30 -22.65 -16.76
CA ASP A 249 0.95 -23.80 -17.44
C ASP A 249 2.49 -23.75 -17.42
N THR A 250 3.05 -22.59 -17.12
CA THR A 250 4.50 -22.34 -17.13
C THR A 250 5.14 -22.38 -15.74
N LYS A 251 4.36 -22.62 -14.66
CA LYS A 251 4.81 -22.44 -13.28
C LYS A 251 4.47 -23.63 -12.38
N ASP A 252 5.48 -24.11 -11.66
CA ASP A 252 5.31 -25.13 -10.62
C ASP A 252 4.46 -24.63 -9.44
N LYS A 253 4.54 -23.32 -9.15
CA LYS A 253 3.79 -22.67 -8.07
C LYS A 253 3.50 -21.20 -8.40
N LEU A 254 2.23 -20.82 -8.34
CA LEU A 254 1.76 -19.44 -8.39
C LEU A 254 2.15 -18.70 -7.11
N SER A 255 2.73 -17.51 -7.27
CA SER A 255 2.95 -16.55 -6.19
C SER A 255 1.76 -15.62 -6.11
N LEU A 256 1.19 -15.49 -4.91
CA LEU A 256 0.08 -14.58 -4.66
C LEU A 256 0.43 -13.14 -5.11
N HIS A 257 1.58 -12.65 -4.67
CA HIS A 257 1.96 -11.25 -4.88
C HIS A 257 2.52 -10.92 -6.24
N MET A 258 3.11 -11.91 -6.92
CA MET A 258 3.71 -11.68 -8.23
C MET A 258 2.78 -12.04 -9.39
N ASP A 259 1.83 -12.96 -9.17
CA ASP A 259 1.02 -13.52 -10.24
C ASP A 259 -0.46 -13.15 -10.15
N VAL A 260 -1.03 -13.08 -8.94
CA VAL A 260 -2.48 -12.86 -8.74
C VAL A 260 -2.78 -11.39 -8.41
N ILE A 261 -2.13 -10.81 -7.38
CA ILE A 261 -2.36 -9.41 -6.97
C ILE A 261 -2.18 -8.41 -8.13
N PRO A 262 -1.18 -8.52 -9.02
CA PRO A 262 -1.02 -7.57 -10.12
C PRO A 262 -2.13 -7.65 -11.18
N LYS A 263 -2.99 -8.67 -11.12
CA LYS A 263 -3.99 -9.01 -12.14
C LYS A 263 -5.39 -9.08 -11.53
N PRO A 264 -5.99 -7.93 -11.18
CA PRO A 264 -7.28 -7.86 -10.50
C PRO A 264 -8.47 -8.45 -11.27
N PHE A 265 -8.35 -8.67 -12.58
CA PHE A 265 -9.46 -9.12 -13.42
C PHE A 265 -9.33 -10.60 -13.82
N TYR A 266 -10.47 -11.29 -13.89
CA TYR A 266 -10.56 -12.65 -14.44
C TYR A 266 -11.77 -12.76 -15.35
N PHE A 267 -11.59 -13.20 -16.60
CA PHE A 267 -12.70 -13.31 -17.55
C PHE A 267 -13.45 -14.63 -17.35
N ILE A 268 -14.77 -14.52 -17.16
CA ILE A 268 -15.68 -15.68 -17.07
C ILE A 268 -16.44 -15.90 -18.38
N ALA A 269 -16.54 -14.87 -19.22
CA ALA A 269 -17.08 -14.92 -20.57
C ALA A 269 -16.49 -13.78 -21.42
N GLU A 270 -16.72 -13.79 -22.73
CA GLU A 270 -16.14 -12.77 -23.63
C GLU A 270 -16.48 -11.32 -23.24
N GLN A 271 -17.70 -11.10 -22.72
CA GLN A 271 -18.21 -9.78 -22.34
C GLN A 271 -18.35 -9.59 -20.83
N GLN A 272 -17.82 -10.51 -20.03
CA GLN A 272 -17.92 -10.47 -18.56
C GLN A 272 -16.59 -10.80 -17.90
N ALA A 273 -16.16 -9.91 -17.01
CA ALA A 273 -15.02 -10.14 -16.13
C ALA A 273 -15.44 -10.01 -14.67
N ILE A 274 -14.84 -10.82 -13.79
CA ILE A 274 -14.93 -10.63 -12.34
C ILE A 274 -13.73 -9.84 -11.85
N ILE A 275 -13.96 -9.06 -10.80
CA ILE A 275 -12.92 -8.41 -10.01
C ILE A 275 -12.58 -9.36 -8.86
N LEU A 276 -11.36 -9.90 -8.85
CA LEU A 276 -10.91 -10.82 -7.82
C LEU A 276 -10.87 -10.14 -6.45
N ASP A 277 -10.37 -8.91 -6.41
CA ASP A 277 -10.31 -8.10 -5.20
C ASP A 277 -10.12 -6.62 -5.55
N TYR A 278 -10.97 -5.75 -5.00
CA TYR A 278 -10.87 -4.30 -5.21
C TYR A 278 -9.59 -3.70 -4.62
N SER A 279 -9.04 -4.31 -3.55
CA SER A 279 -7.77 -3.86 -2.96
C SER A 279 -6.58 -4.03 -3.93
N PHE A 280 -6.69 -4.84 -4.99
CA PHE A 280 -5.61 -5.00 -5.96
C PHE A 280 -5.50 -3.84 -6.94
N PHE A 281 -6.53 -2.99 -7.05
CA PHE A 281 -6.50 -1.83 -7.93
C PHE A 281 -5.39 -0.86 -7.55
N GLN A 282 -5.12 -0.69 -6.25
CA GLN A 282 -3.98 0.11 -5.80
C GLN A 282 -2.67 -0.44 -6.37
N TYR A 283 -2.44 -1.75 -6.25
CA TYR A 283 -1.23 -2.38 -6.77
C TYR A 283 -1.12 -2.22 -8.30
N ALA A 284 -2.23 -2.43 -9.02
CA ALA A 284 -2.30 -2.23 -10.46
C ALA A 284 -1.95 -0.80 -10.86
N MET A 285 -2.43 0.21 -10.13
CA MET A 285 -2.15 1.62 -10.40
C MET A 285 -0.72 2.03 -10.02
N GLU A 286 -0.19 1.57 -8.90
CA GLU A 286 1.09 2.05 -8.36
C GLU A 286 2.30 1.28 -8.90
N HIS A 287 2.20 -0.04 -9.02
CA HIS A 287 3.30 -0.90 -9.45
C HIS A 287 3.03 -1.53 -10.82
N GLY A 288 1.81 -2.05 -11.02
CA GLY A 288 1.41 -2.73 -12.25
C GLY A 288 1.53 -1.82 -13.48
N PHE A 289 1.12 -0.56 -13.37
CA PHE A 289 1.22 0.43 -14.45
C PHE A 289 2.66 0.58 -14.96
N PHE A 290 3.63 0.86 -14.08
CA PHE A 290 5.01 1.07 -14.52
C PHE A 290 5.63 -0.20 -15.13
N TYR A 291 5.29 -1.37 -14.58
CA TYR A 291 5.76 -2.64 -15.13
C TYR A 291 5.20 -2.91 -16.52
N SER A 292 3.87 -2.80 -16.67
CA SER A 292 3.18 -2.98 -17.96
C SER A 292 3.67 -1.95 -18.99
N PHE A 293 3.77 -0.68 -18.60
CA PHE A 293 4.30 0.39 -19.45
C PHE A 293 5.72 0.07 -19.95
N TYR A 294 6.59 -0.39 -19.05
CA TYR A 294 7.93 -0.82 -19.42
C TYR A 294 7.90 -1.97 -20.42
N GLN A 295 7.16 -3.04 -20.12
CA GLN A 295 7.10 -4.25 -20.93
C GLN A 295 6.62 -3.97 -22.36
N ARG A 296 5.60 -3.12 -22.51
CA ARG A 296 4.94 -2.85 -23.78
C ARG A 296 5.74 -1.93 -24.70
N VAL A 297 6.36 -0.89 -24.15
CA VAL A 297 6.90 0.20 -24.99
C VAL A 297 8.32 0.65 -24.67
N LEU A 298 8.98 0.12 -23.63
CA LEU A 298 10.33 0.53 -23.23
C LEU A 298 11.38 -0.59 -23.25
N THR A 299 11.01 -1.86 -23.47
CA THR A 299 11.94 -2.99 -23.51
C THR A 299 13.01 -2.87 -24.61
N GLU A 300 12.69 -2.19 -25.71
CA GLU A 300 13.60 -1.92 -26.82
C GLU A 300 14.39 -0.61 -26.65
N ASP A 301 14.08 0.20 -25.63
CA ASP A 301 14.78 1.45 -25.37
C ASP A 301 16.16 1.18 -24.75
N PRO A 302 17.27 1.56 -25.42
CA PRO A 302 18.63 1.28 -24.91
C PRO A 302 18.93 1.97 -23.56
N ARG A 303 18.15 3.00 -23.18
CA ARG A 303 18.24 3.67 -21.88
C ARG A 303 17.70 2.79 -20.75
N PHE A 304 16.77 1.89 -21.07
CA PHE A 304 16.03 1.08 -20.11
C PHE A 304 16.23 -0.42 -20.38
N LYS A 305 17.47 -0.89 -20.27
CA LYS A 305 17.83 -2.29 -20.58
C LYS A 305 17.10 -3.34 -19.75
N ASN A 306 16.63 -2.95 -18.56
CA ASN A 306 15.82 -3.79 -17.68
C ASN A 306 14.89 -2.92 -16.85
N PHE A 307 13.87 -3.54 -16.27
CA PHE A 307 12.90 -2.86 -15.42
C PHE A 307 13.54 -2.19 -14.20
N GLY A 308 14.61 -2.76 -13.63
CA GLY A 308 15.32 -2.17 -12.49
C GLY A 308 15.98 -0.82 -12.82
N ILE A 309 16.51 -0.65 -14.03
CA ILE A 309 17.05 0.63 -14.52
C ILE A 309 15.91 1.63 -14.73
N PHE A 310 14.83 1.22 -15.40
CA PHE A 310 13.66 2.07 -15.59
C PHE A 310 13.04 2.53 -14.25
N LYS A 311 12.92 1.62 -13.29
CA LYS A 311 12.42 1.91 -11.95
C LYS A 311 13.31 2.90 -11.20
N SER A 312 14.63 2.74 -11.30
CA SER A 312 15.60 3.69 -10.72
C SER A 312 15.45 5.08 -11.36
N TYR A 313 15.17 5.13 -12.67
CA TYR A 313 14.85 6.36 -13.38
C TYR A 313 13.56 7.02 -12.88
N ILE A 314 12.48 6.25 -12.70
CA ILE A 314 11.23 6.71 -12.09
C ILE A 314 11.47 7.21 -10.66
N GLY A 315 12.29 6.51 -9.86
CA GLY A 315 12.64 6.93 -8.51
C GLY A 315 13.27 8.33 -8.46
N MET A 316 14.23 8.60 -9.33
CA MET A 316 14.90 9.90 -9.35
C MET A 316 14.03 10.99 -10.00
N HIS A 317 13.48 10.74 -11.19
CA HIS A 317 12.83 11.79 -11.99
C HIS A 317 11.38 12.03 -11.60
N PHE A 318 10.61 10.98 -11.33
CA PHE A 318 9.21 11.11 -10.94
C PHE A 318 9.08 11.24 -9.42
N PHE A 319 9.59 10.28 -8.65
CA PHE A 319 9.29 10.23 -7.22
C PHE A 319 10.01 11.33 -6.42
N GLU A 320 11.33 11.43 -6.55
CA GLU A 320 12.14 12.41 -5.81
C GLU A 320 11.97 13.83 -6.36
N LYS A 321 12.40 14.08 -7.61
CA LYS A 321 12.46 15.44 -8.16
C LYS A 321 11.09 16.05 -8.45
N TYR A 322 10.18 15.25 -9.02
CA TYR A 322 8.88 15.77 -9.45
C TYR A 322 7.83 15.71 -8.33
N LEU A 323 7.53 14.54 -7.79
CA LEU A 323 6.45 14.38 -6.81
C LEU A 323 6.83 15.03 -5.46
N VAL A 324 7.85 14.52 -4.78
CA VAL A 324 8.26 15.04 -3.46
C VAL A 324 8.73 16.49 -3.56
N GLY A 325 9.56 16.80 -4.57
CA GLY A 325 10.03 18.17 -4.82
C GLY A 325 8.89 19.18 -4.98
N ASN A 326 7.86 18.88 -5.79
CA ASN A 326 6.71 19.78 -5.96
C ASN A 326 5.92 19.96 -4.65
N TYR A 327 5.71 18.89 -3.88
CA TYR A 327 5.04 19.00 -2.59
C TYR A 327 5.81 19.86 -1.59
N LEU A 328 7.12 19.63 -1.43
CA LEU A 328 7.95 20.41 -0.51
C LEU A 328 7.99 21.89 -0.91
N ASN A 329 8.19 22.19 -2.18
CA ASN A 329 8.17 23.57 -2.68
C ASN A 329 6.81 24.24 -2.44
N ALA A 330 5.71 23.54 -2.67
CA ALA A 330 4.37 24.09 -2.47
C ALA A 330 4.00 24.30 -1.00
N ILE A 331 4.52 23.47 -0.08
CA ILE A 331 4.35 23.62 1.37
C ILE A 331 5.20 24.79 1.88
N PHE A 332 6.47 24.85 1.48
CA PHE A 332 7.48 25.78 2.00
C PHE A 332 7.73 26.98 1.07
N GLN A 333 6.65 27.59 0.55
CA GLN A 333 6.73 28.71 -0.40
C GLN A 333 6.72 30.12 0.22
N ASN A 334 6.39 30.24 1.52
CA ASN A 334 6.22 31.54 2.18
C ASN A 334 7.56 32.23 2.48
N TYR A 335 7.52 33.54 2.73
CA TYR A 335 8.70 34.32 3.10
C TYR A 335 9.43 33.71 4.30
N GLY A 336 10.75 33.55 4.16
CA GLY A 336 11.62 32.96 5.18
C GLY A 336 11.73 31.43 5.12
N HIS A 337 10.92 30.75 4.30
CA HIS A 337 11.13 29.35 3.97
C HIS A 337 12.11 29.21 2.80
N LEU A 338 12.83 28.09 2.77
CA LEU A 338 13.75 27.75 1.68
C LEU A 338 13.78 26.23 1.50
N VAL A 339 13.73 25.77 0.25
CA VAL A 339 13.94 24.36 -0.13
C VAL A 339 15.17 24.28 -1.01
N ILE A 340 16.17 23.52 -0.58
CA ILE A 340 17.44 23.32 -1.27
C ILE A 340 17.50 21.86 -1.72
N ALA A 341 17.71 21.64 -3.03
CA ALA A 341 17.94 20.33 -3.62
C ALA A 341 19.08 20.44 -4.63
N THR A 342 20.28 20.00 -4.27
CA THR A 342 21.46 20.07 -5.14
C THR A 342 22.26 18.78 -5.09
N GLU A 343 23.04 18.49 -6.13
CA GLU A 343 23.90 17.29 -6.15
C GLU A 343 24.89 17.27 -4.98
N LYS A 344 25.33 18.44 -4.50
CA LYS A 344 26.25 18.59 -3.37
C LYS A 344 25.59 18.21 -2.04
N TYR A 345 24.39 18.72 -1.79
CA TYR A 345 23.69 18.56 -0.51
C TYR A 345 22.73 17.36 -0.49
N GLN A 346 22.59 16.67 -1.63
CA GLN A 346 21.67 15.55 -1.83
C GLN A 346 20.20 16.02 -1.76
N ASP A 347 19.27 15.10 -1.51
CA ASP A 347 17.86 15.19 -1.90
C ASP A 347 17.19 16.52 -1.49
N PHE A 348 16.88 16.76 -0.21
CA PHE A 348 16.27 18.02 0.21
C PHE A 348 16.72 18.52 1.60
N ILE A 349 17.02 19.82 1.69
CA ILE A 349 17.19 20.57 2.94
C ILE A 349 16.15 21.68 2.97
N VAL A 350 15.32 21.72 4.01
CA VAL A 350 14.19 22.65 4.11
C VAL A 350 14.33 23.52 5.35
N LYS A 351 14.43 24.84 5.15
CA LYS A 351 14.27 25.84 6.21
C LYS A 351 12.78 26.05 6.46
N GLY A 352 12.26 25.45 7.53
CA GLY A 352 10.86 25.59 7.92
C GLY A 352 10.59 26.82 8.80
N SER A 353 11.60 27.28 9.51
CA SER A 353 11.56 28.51 10.30
C SER A 353 12.98 29.06 10.46
N ALA A 354 13.15 30.15 11.22
CA ALA A 354 14.48 30.67 11.55
C ALA A 354 15.35 29.68 12.36
N ARG A 355 14.75 28.65 12.97
CA ARG A 355 15.45 27.64 13.77
C ARG A 355 15.22 26.21 13.33
N ASP A 356 14.11 25.90 12.66
CA ASP A 356 13.77 24.53 12.31
C ASP A 356 14.26 24.20 10.89
N ILE A 357 15.17 23.23 10.80
CA ILE A 357 15.69 22.69 9.54
C ILE A 357 15.26 21.23 9.40
N PHE A 358 14.53 20.92 8.33
CA PHE A 358 14.22 19.55 7.96
C PHE A 358 15.28 19.03 6.99
N LEU A 359 15.91 17.90 7.34
CA LEU A 359 16.83 17.19 6.46
C LEU A 359 16.10 15.97 5.93
N ILE A 360 15.84 15.96 4.64
CA ILE A 360 14.93 15.00 4.02
C ILE A 360 15.73 14.18 3.01
N GLU A 361 15.79 12.87 3.27
CA GLU A 361 16.26 11.86 2.32
C GLU A 361 15.05 11.18 1.69
N VAL A 362 15.05 11.02 0.37
CA VAL A 362 13.95 10.40 -0.38
C VAL A 362 14.38 9.02 -0.88
N LYS A 363 13.56 8.01 -0.60
CA LYS A 363 13.81 6.62 -0.97
C LYS A 363 12.64 6.04 -1.73
N MET A 364 12.82 5.83 -3.03
CA MET A 364 11.97 4.90 -3.76
C MET A 364 12.54 3.49 -3.58
N THR A 365 11.91 2.71 -2.72
CA THR A 365 12.28 1.32 -2.42
C THR A 365 11.07 0.45 -2.66
N ASP A 366 11.28 -0.84 -2.91
CA ASP A 366 10.21 -1.84 -2.88
C ASP A 366 10.77 -3.10 -2.24
N LEU A 367 10.11 -3.54 -1.18
CA LEU A 367 10.34 -4.84 -0.59
C LEU A 367 9.96 -5.92 -1.59
N ASN A 368 10.77 -6.98 -1.67
CA ASN A 368 10.46 -8.14 -2.49
C ASN A 368 9.12 -8.74 -2.01
N PRO A 369 8.10 -8.88 -2.87
CA PRO A 369 6.81 -9.37 -2.41
C PRO A 369 6.85 -10.80 -1.86
N ARG A 370 7.84 -11.61 -2.26
CA ARG A 370 8.08 -12.94 -1.68
C ARG A 370 8.43 -12.90 -0.19
N THR A 371 9.10 -11.83 0.26
CA THR A 371 9.40 -11.62 1.68
C THR A 371 8.11 -11.54 2.49
N LEU A 372 7.08 -10.86 1.96
CA LEU A 372 5.78 -10.74 2.59
C LEU A 372 4.98 -12.04 2.52
N GLU A 373 4.98 -12.70 1.36
CA GLU A 373 4.26 -13.96 1.13
C GLU A 373 4.73 -15.06 2.09
N ASN A 374 6.05 -15.16 2.27
CA ASN A 374 6.71 -16.18 3.09
C ASN A 374 6.87 -15.77 4.56
N LEU A 375 6.50 -14.55 4.95
CA LEU A 375 6.74 -13.99 6.28
C LEU A 375 8.23 -14.04 6.68
N ASP A 376 9.15 -13.80 5.72
CA ASP A 376 10.59 -13.88 5.93
C ASP A 376 11.13 -12.61 6.60
N TYR A 377 11.23 -12.66 7.93
CA TYR A 377 11.73 -11.52 8.69
C TYR A 377 13.21 -11.22 8.45
N GLN A 378 14.05 -12.20 8.10
CA GLN A 378 15.47 -11.96 7.89
C GLN A 378 15.72 -11.24 6.57
N GLU A 379 15.00 -11.61 5.50
CA GLU A 379 15.02 -10.86 4.24
C GLU A 379 14.45 -9.44 4.45
N PHE A 380 13.39 -9.28 5.25
CA PHE A 380 12.85 -7.96 5.60
C PHE A 380 13.88 -7.08 6.35
N LYS A 381 14.56 -7.63 7.35
CA LYS A 381 15.61 -6.92 8.09
C LYS A 381 16.76 -6.53 7.15
N THR A 382 17.20 -7.44 6.29
CA THR A 382 18.25 -7.19 5.29
C THR A 382 17.84 -6.08 4.33
N TYR A 383 16.56 -6.03 3.94
CA TYR A 383 16.00 -4.94 3.15
C TYR A 383 16.08 -3.60 3.90
N LEU A 384 15.76 -3.56 5.20
CA LEU A 384 15.86 -2.34 6.01
C LEU A 384 17.32 -1.86 6.09
N ASP A 385 18.24 -2.76 6.40
CA ASP A 385 19.67 -2.45 6.55
C ASP A 385 20.25 -1.87 5.24
N ASN A 386 19.96 -2.52 4.10
CA ASN A 386 20.51 -2.15 2.80
C ASN A 386 19.96 -0.83 2.22
N ASN A 387 18.75 -0.43 2.61
CA ASN A 387 18.09 0.75 2.04
C ASN A 387 18.11 1.95 2.98
N PHE A 388 18.13 1.73 4.29
CA PHE A 388 17.98 2.80 5.29
C PHE A 388 19.20 2.99 6.19
N LEU A 389 20.08 1.99 6.34
CA LEU A 389 21.19 2.04 7.30
C LEU A 389 22.59 1.90 6.68
N SER A 390 22.72 1.45 5.42
CA SER A 390 24.03 1.14 4.85
C SER A 390 24.96 2.36 4.74
N SER A 391 26.09 2.32 5.45
CA SER A 391 27.27 3.14 5.17
C SER A 391 28.14 2.45 4.11
N LYS A 392 28.72 3.21 3.18
CA LYS A 392 29.67 2.64 2.21
C LYS A 392 31.05 3.22 2.45
N GLU A 393 31.99 2.36 2.86
CA GLU A 393 33.32 2.78 3.30
C GLU A 393 34.29 3.13 2.15
N LYS A 394 34.06 2.65 0.92
CA LYS A 394 34.95 2.90 -0.23
C LYS A 394 34.19 3.13 -1.54
N GLY A 395 34.14 4.39 -1.98
CA GLY A 395 33.70 4.79 -3.32
C GLY A 395 32.20 4.67 -3.63
N GLY A 396 31.38 4.18 -2.69
CA GLY A 396 29.93 4.11 -2.85
C GLY A 396 29.19 5.26 -2.15
N LYS A 397 28.03 5.65 -2.68
CA LYS A 397 27.14 6.62 -2.02
C LYS A 397 26.55 5.98 -0.74
N ASN A 398 26.72 6.66 0.41
CA ASN A 398 25.99 6.35 1.65
C ASN A 398 24.49 6.29 1.36
N LYS A 399 23.73 5.51 2.15
CA LYS A 399 22.27 5.44 2.02
C LYS A 399 21.54 5.78 3.31
N GLY A 400 20.39 6.45 3.19
CA GLY A 400 19.43 6.60 4.29
C GLY A 400 19.99 7.41 5.46
N ALA A 401 19.99 6.83 6.65
CA ALA A 401 20.49 7.46 7.88
C ALA A 401 21.92 8.00 7.71
N ALA A 402 22.83 7.27 7.07
CA ALA A 402 24.21 7.70 6.86
C ALA A 402 24.34 8.94 5.95
N GLN A 403 23.37 9.18 5.05
CA GLN A 403 23.32 10.42 4.26
C GLN A 403 22.88 11.61 5.11
N LEU A 404 21.85 11.41 5.93
CA LEU A 404 21.38 12.43 6.88
C LEU A 404 22.48 12.83 7.86
N ILE A 405 23.25 11.86 8.40
CA ILE A 405 24.41 12.16 9.26
C ILE A 405 25.41 13.07 8.54
N ARG A 406 25.74 12.77 7.28
CA ARG A 406 26.67 13.58 6.50
C ARG A 406 26.14 15.00 6.27
N GLN A 407 24.85 15.17 6.01
CA GLN A 407 24.24 16.51 5.90
C GLN A 407 24.30 17.27 7.22
N ILE A 408 24.06 16.61 8.35
CA ILE A 408 24.18 17.19 9.69
C ILE A 408 25.62 17.64 9.97
N GLU A 409 26.61 16.83 9.59
CA GLU A 409 28.02 17.20 9.71
C GLU A 409 28.35 18.46 8.90
N TYR A 410 27.87 18.54 7.65
CA TYR A 410 28.08 19.75 6.84
C TYR A 410 27.42 20.99 7.44
N LEU A 411 26.24 20.86 8.03
CA LEU A 411 25.57 21.97 8.74
C LEU A 411 26.29 22.40 10.01
N GLY A 412 26.92 21.46 10.71
CA GLY A 412 27.61 21.70 11.98
C GLY A 412 29.07 22.15 11.84
N ALA A 413 29.62 22.15 10.61
CA ALA A 413 30.99 22.55 10.35
C ALA A 413 31.21 24.06 10.60
N GLU A 414 32.41 24.42 11.07
CA GLU A 414 32.88 25.80 11.12
C GLU A 414 32.89 26.38 9.69
N ASP A 415 32.38 27.61 9.53
CA ASP A 415 32.24 28.29 8.23
C ASP A 415 31.44 27.51 7.17
N SER A 416 30.39 26.82 7.59
CA SER A 416 29.50 26.12 6.68
C SER A 416 28.79 27.07 5.70
N GLU A 417 29.15 26.98 4.43
CA GLU A 417 28.43 27.65 3.31
C GLU A 417 26.91 27.40 3.37
N LEU A 418 26.50 26.25 3.89
CA LEU A 418 25.08 25.91 4.01
C LEU A 418 24.37 26.79 5.04
N LEU A 419 25.05 27.23 6.11
CA LEU A 419 24.50 28.21 7.05
C LEU A 419 24.31 29.57 6.39
N ASP A 420 25.22 29.98 5.51
CA ASP A 420 25.11 31.22 4.73
C ASP A 420 23.92 31.15 3.75
N ILE A 421 23.81 30.04 3.00
CA ILE A 421 22.67 29.80 2.09
C ILE A 421 21.35 29.82 2.86
N LEU A 422 21.33 29.23 4.06
CA LEU A 422 20.16 29.20 4.93
C LEU A 422 19.93 30.52 5.69
N ASP A 423 20.81 31.52 5.59
CA ASP A 423 20.76 32.75 6.39
C ASP A 423 20.62 32.45 7.90
N VAL A 424 21.56 31.66 8.43
CA VAL A 424 21.63 31.24 9.83
C VAL A 424 23.00 31.58 10.41
N LYS A 425 23.03 32.40 11.46
CA LYS A 425 24.29 32.85 12.09
C LYS A 425 25.05 31.76 12.86
N SER A 426 24.37 30.73 13.35
CA SER A 426 24.99 29.70 14.18
C SER A 426 24.17 28.41 14.19
N ALA A 427 24.84 27.29 13.92
CA ALA A 427 24.25 25.94 14.03
C ALA A 427 23.70 25.62 15.42
N LYS A 428 24.30 26.18 16.49
CA LYS A 428 23.89 25.95 17.90
C LYS A 428 22.47 26.42 18.23
N ARG A 429 21.82 27.17 17.35
CA ARG A 429 20.43 27.66 17.51
C ARG A 429 19.43 26.87 16.69
N LEU A 430 19.88 25.85 15.96
CA LEU A 430 19.04 25.09 15.06
C LEU A 430 18.45 23.85 15.74
N ASN A 431 17.19 23.59 15.41
CA ASN A 431 16.50 22.33 15.64
C ASN A 431 16.51 21.56 14.32
N ILE A 432 17.19 20.41 14.32
CA ILE A 432 17.31 19.55 13.15
C ILE A 432 16.27 18.43 13.22
N TYR A 433 15.53 18.24 12.14
CA TYR A 433 14.52 17.19 11.98
C TYR A 433 14.95 16.25 10.84
N PRO A 434 15.65 15.16 11.14
CA PRO A 434 15.99 14.15 10.16
C PRO A 434 14.75 13.35 9.75
N ILE A 435 14.47 13.29 8.44
CA ILE A 435 13.30 12.65 7.86
C ILE A 435 13.73 11.78 6.68
N ILE A 436 13.20 10.57 6.61
CA ILE A 436 13.25 9.75 5.39
C ILE A 436 11.85 9.69 4.79
N ILE A 437 11.67 10.16 3.56
CA ILE A 437 10.43 10.00 2.81
C ILE A 437 10.54 8.75 1.93
N CYS A 438 9.66 7.77 2.10
CA CYS A 438 9.70 6.51 1.36
C CYS A 438 8.45 6.25 0.50
N SER A 439 8.63 5.48 -0.58
CA SER A 439 7.53 5.03 -1.46
C SER A 439 6.89 3.71 -1.04
N ASP A 440 7.59 2.90 -0.24
CA ASP A 440 7.14 1.57 0.14
C ASP A 440 6.28 1.62 1.40
N VAL A 441 5.02 1.25 1.26
CA VAL A 441 4.05 1.23 2.36
C VAL A 441 4.44 0.24 3.46
N ASN A 442 5.22 -0.80 3.15
CA ASN A 442 5.67 -1.81 4.11
C ASN A 442 6.68 -1.26 5.12
N VAL A 443 7.28 -0.10 4.85
CA VAL A 443 8.17 0.59 5.81
C VAL A 443 7.36 1.26 6.94
N ASN A 444 6.04 1.40 6.78
CA ASN A 444 5.14 1.85 7.85
C ASN A 444 4.77 0.76 8.86
N ILE A 445 5.29 -0.47 8.71
CA ILE A 445 5.08 -1.54 9.69
C ILE A 445 5.55 -1.06 11.08
N GLY A 446 4.81 -1.44 12.11
CA GLY A 446 5.16 -1.10 13.48
C GLY A 446 6.59 -1.51 13.84
N GLY A 447 7.29 -0.62 14.56
CA GLY A 447 8.64 -0.86 15.07
C GLY A 447 9.77 -0.65 14.05
N VAL A 448 9.48 -0.53 12.74
CA VAL A 448 10.50 -0.19 11.72
C VAL A 448 11.15 1.16 12.02
N HIS A 449 10.34 2.16 12.39
CA HIS A 449 10.84 3.47 12.81
C HIS A 449 11.81 3.35 14.01
N GLU A 450 11.45 2.58 15.02
CA GLU A 450 12.30 2.39 16.21
C GLU A 450 13.60 1.69 15.84
N TYR A 451 13.54 0.66 14.99
CA TYR A 451 14.70 -0.07 14.50
C TYR A 451 15.69 0.85 13.78
N VAL A 452 15.23 1.62 12.79
CA VAL A 452 16.08 2.53 12.02
C VAL A 452 16.58 3.69 12.87
N ASN A 453 15.72 4.24 13.75
CA ASN A 453 16.10 5.34 14.64
C ASN A 453 17.14 4.91 15.67
N ALA A 454 17.10 3.68 16.19
CA ALA A 454 18.12 3.20 17.13
C ALA A 454 19.52 3.26 16.50
N SER A 455 19.67 2.76 15.27
CA SER A 455 20.94 2.86 14.54
C SER A 455 21.33 4.30 14.20
N PHE A 456 20.35 5.17 13.86
CA PHE A 456 20.62 6.60 13.67
C PHE A 456 21.11 7.28 14.95
N ASP A 457 20.50 6.97 16.09
CA ASP A 457 20.86 7.53 17.39
C ASP A 457 22.29 7.17 17.81
N ASP A 458 22.71 5.92 17.54
CA ASP A 458 24.10 5.48 17.75
C ASP A 458 25.08 6.26 16.87
N MET A 459 24.72 6.53 15.61
CA MET A 459 25.56 7.28 14.67
C MET A 459 25.64 8.78 14.99
N ILE A 460 24.57 9.40 15.51
CA ILE A 460 24.50 10.85 15.68
C ILE A 460 25.09 11.36 17.00
N GLY A 461 25.25 10.51 18.02
CA GLY A 461 25.64 10.88 19.39
C GLY A 461 26.67 12.03 19.50
N PRO A 462 27.87 11.91 18.91
CA PRO A 462 28.92 12.93 18.99
C PRO A 462 28.59 14.30 18.37
N ARG A 463 27.56 14.38 17.52
CA ARG A 463 27.22 15.58 16.74
C ARG A 463 26.09 16.40 17.38
N ARG A 464 25.44 15.88 18.42
CA ARG A 464 24.27 16.52 19.05
C ARG A 464 24.62 17.86 19.70
N GLU A 465 25.85 18.03 20.19
CA GLU A 465 26.32 19.25 20.87
C GLU A 465 26.48 20.46 19.94
N ASN A 466 26.48 20.25 18.62
CA ASN A 466 26.62 21.31 17.62
C ASN A 466 25.32 22.10 17.39
N PHE A 467 24.19 21.64 17.92
CA PHE A 467 22.85 22.14 17.61
C PHE A 467 22.02 22.40 18.88
N GLU A 468 20.92 23.17 18.76
CA GLU A 468 19.96 23.36 19.88
C GLU A 468 19.26 22.03 20.17
N SER A 469 18.83 21.33 19.11
CA SER A 469 18.38 19.95 19.21
C SER A 469 18.51 19.21 17.89
N ILE A 470 18.72 17.90 17.96
CA ILE A 470 18.50 16.98 16.84
C ILE A 470 17.38 16.03 17.26
N GLN A 471 16.24 16.11 16.58
CA GLN A 471 15.12 15.21 16.85
C GLN A 471 15.44 13.78 16.40
N PRO A 472 14.76 12.76 16.96
CA PRO A 472 14.80 11.40 16.42
C PRO A 472 14.47 11.39 14.92
N LEU A 473 15.09 10.46 14.19
CA LEU A 473 14.84 10.25 12.77
C LEU A 473 13.43 9.70 12.57
N VAL A 474 12.63 10.37 11.73
CA VAL A 474 11.27 9.94 11.40
C VAL A 474 11.23 9.40 9.98
N ILE A 475 10.56 8.25 9.79
CA ILE A 475 10.24 7.74 8.47
C ILE A 475 8.80 8.14 8.13
N LEU A 476 8.62 8.75 6.96
CA LEU A 476 7.37 9.25 6.44
C LEU A 476 7.08 8.56 5.11
N HIS A 477 5.96 7.86 5.01
CA HIS A 477 5.51 7.38 3.71
C HIS A 477 4.95 8.54 2.88
N VAL A 478 5.23 8.57 1.58
CA VAL A 478 4.80 9.66 0.68
C VAL A 478 3.29 9.94 0.75
N ASP A 479 2.48 8.91 1.02
CA ASP A 479 1.04 9.06 1.15
C ASP A 479 0.64 10.04 2.25
N LEU A 480 1.41 10.12 3.34
CA LEU A 480 1.16 11.11 4.38
C LEU A 480 1.41 12.53 3.87
N LEU A 481 2.41 12.72 3.01
CA LEU A 481 2.68 14.03 2.42
C LEU A 481 1.52 14.47 1.51
N ILE A 482 0.94 13.53 0.77
CA ILE A 482 -0.22 13.75 -0.10
C ILE A 482 -1.48 14.00 0.75
N GLU A 483 -1.81 13.09 1.65
CA GLU A 483 -3.02 13.12 2.48
C GLU A 483 -3.08 14.38 3.35
N TYR A 484 -1.95 14.76 3.94
CA TYR A 484 -1.85 15.92 4.84
C TYR A 484 -1.37 17.20 4.15
N PHE A 485 -1.25 17.20 2.83
CA PHE A 485 -0.74 18.35 2.07
C PHE A 485 -1.47 19.64 2.42
N GLY A 486 -2.81 19.63 2.45
CA GLY A 486 -3.56 20.87 2.67
C GLY A 486 -3.32 21.50 4.04
N LEU A 487 -3.17 20.67 5.09
CA LEU A 487 -2.82 21.16 6.43
C LEU A 487 -1.39 21.69 6.49
N LEU A 488 -0.45 20.96 5.90
CA LEU A 488 0.95 21.35 5.86
C LEU A 488 1.14 22.64 5.06
N LYS A 489 0.48 22.80 3.90
CA LYS A 489 0.55 24.01 3.10
C LYS A 489 0.04 25.24 3.87
N ARG A 490 -1.07 25.11 4.59
CA ARG A 490 -1.65 26.20 5.39
C ARG A 490 -0.79 26.57 6.59
N LYS A 491 -0.17 25.58 7.25
CA LYS A 491 0.70 25.79 8.41
C LYS A 491 1.91 24.85 8.35
N PRO A 492 3.00 25.21 7.65
CA PRO A 492 4.16 24.32 7.49
C PRO A 492 4.85 23.92 8.81
N GLY A 493 4.82 24.82 9.81
CA GLY A 493 5.31 24.52 11.16
C GLY A 493 4.58 23.37 11.88
N MET A 494 3.42 22.94 11.38
CA MET A 494 2.69 21.79 11.92
C MET A 494 3.50 20.48 11.81
N LEU A 495 4.39 20.36 10.83
CA LEU A 495 5.25 19.17 10.67
C LEU A 495 6.15 18.96 11.90
N SER A 496 6.80 20.01 12.40
CA SER A 496 7.65 19.91 13.58
C SER A 496 6.85 19.65 14.86
N GLU A 497 5.66 20.25 14.98
CA GLU A 497 4.70 19.97 16.06
C GLU A 497 4.29 18.49 16.08
N TRP A 498 3.99 17.92 14.91
CA TRP A 498 3.61 16.52 14.76
C TRP A 498 4.75 15.57 15.12
N ILE A 499 5.97 15.83 14.63
CA ILE A 499 7.15 15.01 14.95
C ILE A 499 7.41 15.02 16.47
N LYS A 500 7.43 16.20 17.09
CA LYS A 500 7.61 16.34 18.55
C LYS A 500 6.51 15.61 19.33
N GLY A 501 5.26 15.75 18.88
CA GLY A 501 4.11 15.08 19.47
C GLY A 501 4.20 13.55 19.39
N TYR A 502 4.65 13.02 18.25
CA TYR A 502 4.85 11.59 18.03
C TYR A 502 5.92 11.03 18.97
N VAL A 503 7.10 11.66 18.99
CA VAL A 503 8.22 11.26 19.86
C VAL A 503 7.80 11.28 21.33
N LYS A 504 7.07 12.32 21.76
CA LYS A 504 6.54 12.41 23.14
C LYS A 504 5.56 11.29 23.44
N GLN A 505 4.63 10.98 22.53
CA GLN A 505 3.66 9.91 22.73
C GLN A 505 4.34 8.55 22.84
N ASN A 506 5.29 8.23 21.96
CA ASN A 506 6.01 6.96 21.99
C ASN A 506 6.78 6.78 23.31
N LYS A 507 7.43 7.84 23.81
CA LYS A 507 8.08 7.80 25.13
C LYS A 507 7.10 7.49 26.26
N ASN A 508 5.90 8.06 26.23
CA ASN A 508 4.87 7.79 27.23
C ASN A 508 4.34 6.35 27.14
N LEU A 509 4.09 5.85 25.92
CA LEU A 509 3.65 4.48 25.69
C LEU A 509 4.72 3.46 26.12
N MET A 510 6.00 3.76 25.88
CA MET A 510 7.11 2.92 26.35
C MET A 510 7.17 2.84 27.87
N LYS A 511 7.01 3.98 28.56
CA LYS A 511 6.92 3.99 30.04
C LYS A 511 5.72 3.19 30.53
N GLN A 512 4.58 3.31 29.87
CA GLN A 512 3.40 2.52 30.21
C GLN A 512 3.67 1.02 30.05
N PHE A 513 4.25 0.60 28.92
CA PHE A 513 4.62 -0.79 28.70
C PHE A 513 5.63 -1.31 29.75
N GLN A 514 6.62 -0.50 30.14
CA GLN A 514 7.58 -0.87 31.19
C GLN A 514 6.91 -1.10 32.55
N ASN A 515 5.80 -0.40 32.84
CA ASN A 515 5.07 -0.54 34.11
C ASN A 515 4.03 -1.66 34.07
N ASP A 516 3.25 -1.71 32.99
CA ASP A 516 2.04 -2.55 32.90
C ASP A 516 2.32 -3.88 32.18
N GLY A 517 3.39 -3.95 31.39
CA GLY A 517 3.68 -5.07 30.49
C GLY A 517 2.60 -5.31 29.43
N GLY A 518 2.67 -6.47 28.79
CA GLY A 518 1.60 -7.01 27.95
C GLY A 518 1.71 -6.65 26.47
N ILE A 519 1.26 -7.60 25.65
CA ILE A 519 1.35 -7.58 24.18
C ILE A 519 0.67 -6.33 23.61
N ASP A 520 -0.54 -6.01 24.06
CA ASP A 520 -1.28 -4.84 23.55
C ASP A 520 -0.53 -3.53 23.81
N ASN A 521 0.10 -3.39 24.97
CA ASN A 521 0.89 -2.21 25.30
C ASN A 521 2.17 -2.18 24.49
N TYR A 522 2.85 -3.32 24.32
CA TYR A 522 4.00 -3.44 23.44
C TYR A 522 3.68 -2.98 22.01
N LEU A 523 2.61 -3.51 21.41
CA LEU A 523 2.19 -3.18 20.04
C LEU A 523 1.87 -1.67 19.90
N LYS A 524 1.26 -1.06 20.92
CA LYS A 524 1.05 0.40 20.94
C LYS A 524 2.37 1.18 20.91
N THR A 525 3.42 0.70 21.58
CA THR A 525 4.75 1.38 21.53
C THR A 525 5.36 1.37 20.13
N LYS A 526 5.03 0.38 19.31
CA LYS A 526 5.59 0.18 17.97
C LYS A 526 4.89 0.96 16.88
N ARG A 527 3.90 1.79 17.23
CA ARG A 527 3.13 2.59 16.29
C ARG A 527 4.00 3.41 15.34
N SER A 528 3.74 3.32 14.04
CA SER A 528 4.38 4.18 13.03
C SER A 528 3.89 5.62 13.07
N PHE A 529 4.64 6.54 12.44
CA PHE A 529 4.25 7.95 12.35
C PHE A 529 2.92 8.13 11.60
N ALA A 530 2.67 7.34 10.55
CA ALA A 530 1.41 7.31 9.83
C ALA A 530 0.24 6.97 10.76
N SER A 531 0.37 5.85 11.48
CA SER A 531 -0.64 5.43 12.44
C SER A 531 -0.86 6.49 13.51
N TYR A 532 0.18 7.18 13.99
CA TYR A 532 0.06 8.28 14.96
C TYR A 532 -0.82 9.42 14.48
N LEU A 533 -0.53 9.95 13.28
CA LEU A 533 -1.29 11.05 12.70
C LEU A 533 -2.73 10.67 12.46
N ALA A 534 -2.96 9.44 11.99
CA ALA A 534 -4.25 9.02 11.53
C ALA A 534 -5.27 8.72 12.66
N ALA A 535 -4.84 8.66 13.93
CA ALA A 535 -5.78 8.65 15.07
C ALA A 535 -6.03 10.01 15.71
N LYS A 536 -5.44 11.08 15.19
CA LYS A 536 -5.88 12.42 15.54
C LYS A 536 -7.06 12.79 14.66
N ASP A 537 -8.01 13.51 15.23
CA ASP A 537 -9.08 14.14 14.45
C ASP A 537 -8.52 15.41 13.78
N HIS A 538 -8.66 15.48 12.47
CA HIS A 538 -8.21 16.60 11.65
C HIS A 538 -9.37 17.27 10.91
N GLY A 539 -10.61 16.92 11.24
CA GLY A 539 -11.80 17.37 10.53
C GLY A 539 -11.84 16.84 9.09
N ASP A 540 -12.33 17.67 8.17
CA ASP A 540 -12.44 17.34 6.75
C ASP A 540 -11.09 17.50 6.01
N LEU A 541 -10.16 16.60 6.33
CA LEU A 541 -8.81 16.58 5.77
C LEU A 541 -8.81 16.51 4.25
N LEU A 542 -9.70 15.69 3.68
CA LEU A 542 -9.76 15.45 2.24
C LEU A 542 -10.15 16.71 1.47
N SER A 543 -11.23 17.39 1.87
CA SER A 543 -11.65 18.63 1.19
C SER A 543 -10.60 19.73 1.32
N ILE A 544 -9.92 19.82 2.47
CA ILE A 544 -8.81 20.76 2.67
C ILE A 544 -7.68 20.44 1.70
N THR A 545 -7.24 19.19 1.64
CA THR A 545 -6.17 18.75 0.74
C THR A 545 -6.52 18.97 -0.72
N LEU A 546 -7.70 18.56 -1.18
CA LEU A 546 -8.13 18.75 -2.57
C LEU A 546 -8.14 20.23 -2.98
N LYS A 547 -8.69 21.11 -2.14
CA LYS A 547 -8.72 22.55 -2.40
C LYS A 547 -7.32 23.14 -2.54
N GLU A 548 -6.41 22.79 -1.62
CA GLU A 548 -5.04 23.28 -1.69
C GLU A 548 -4.30 22.69 -2.90
N MET A 549 -4.54 21.42 -3.25
CA MET A 549 -3.94 20.78 -4.43
C MET A 549 -4.36 21.46 -5.73
N GLU A 550 -5.66 21.73 -5.91
CA GLU A 550 -6.20 22.42 -7.09
C GLU A 550 -5.53 23.79 -7.30
N SER A 551 -5.29 24.53 -6.22
CA SER A 551 -4.62 25.83 -6.28
C SER A 551 -3.10 25.75 -6.49
N SER A 552 -2.47 24.63 -6.11
CA SER A 552 -1.01 24.48 -6.09
C SER A 552 -0.45 23.77 -7.30
N PHE A 553 -1.24 22.88 -7.91
CA PHE A 553 -0.76 21.97 -8.94
C PHE A 553 -1.67 22.02 -10.17
N LYS A 554 -1.07 22.24 -11.34
CA LYS A 554 -1.75 22.16 -12.62
C LYS A 554 -1.72 20.72 -13.12
N LEU A 555 -2.61 19.86 -12.65
CA LEU A 555 -2.60 18.42 -12.96
C LEU A 555 -3.47 18.03 -14.18
N ASN A 556 -4.05 19.01 -14.88
CA ASN A 556 -4.82 18.75 -16.09
C ASN A 556 -3.95 18.12 -17.19
N VAL A 557 -4.47 17.06 -17.80
CA VAL A 557 -3.87 16.34 -18.92
C VAL A 557 -4.76 16.50 -20.14
N GLU A 558 -4.20 16.99 -21.25
CA GLU A 558 -4.92 17.09 -22.52
C GLU A 558 -5.13 15.70 -23.13
N ALA A 559 -6.30 15.49 -23.75
CA ALA A 559 -6.56 14.26 -24.50
C ALA A 559 -5.62 14.16 -25.72
N TYR A 560 -5.12 12.97 -26.03
CA TYR A 560 -4.34 12.76 -27.24
C TYR A 560 -5.28 12.82 -28.46
N GLY A 561 -5.14 13.85 -29.29
CA GLY A 561 -5.88 13.98 -30.54
C GLY A 561 -7.38 14.23 -30.34
N ARG A 562 -7.79 15.50 -30.29
CA ARG A 562 -9.18 15.87 -30.58
C ARG A 562 -9.44 15.72 -32.09
N GLU A 563 -9.56 14.48 -32.54
CA GLU A 563 -10.18 14.09 -33.82
C GLU A 563 -11.07 12.85 -33.59
N SER A 564 -11.91 12.89 -32.55
CA SER A 564 -13.14 12.10 -32.49
C SER A 564 -14.04 12.66 -31.38
N GLU A 565 -14.72 13.76 -31.70
CA GLU A 565 -16.05 13.97 -31.12
C GLU A 565 -16.88 12.73 -31.50
N ASN A 566 -17.45 12.06 -30.49
CA ASN A 566 -18.17 10.77 -30.54
C ASN A 566 -17.35 9.49 -30.21
N SER A 567 -16.86 9.38 -28.97
CA SER A 567 -16.91 8.08 -28.27
C SER A 567 -16.71 8.25 -26.76
N CYS A 568 -17.69 7.74 -26.01
CA CYS A 568 -17.82 7.63 -24.54
C CYS A 568 -18.05 8.91 -23.73
N PRO A 569 -19.32 9.20 -23.33
CA PRO A 569 -19.57 9.83 -22.05
C PRO A 569 -19.32 8.78 -20.98
N ILE A 570 -18.08 8.69 -20.54
CA ILE A 570 -17.67 8.06 -19.28
C ILE A 570 -16.97 9.16 -18.53
#